data_AF-A0A0S8B6W8-F1
#
_entry.id   AF-A0A0S8B6W8-F1
#
_cell.length_a   1.000
_cell.length_b   1.000
_cell.length_c   1.000
_cell.angle_alpha   90.00
_cell.angle_beta   90.00
_cell.angle_gamma   90.00
#
_symmetry.space_group_name_H-M   'P 1'
#
loop_
_entity.id
_entity.type
_entity.pdbx_description
1 polymer ?
#
loop_
_entity_poly.entity_id
_entity_poly.type
_entity_poly.pdbx_seq_one_letter_code
_entity_poly.pdbx_strand_id
1 'polypeptide(L)'
;MLGRLPVLSPDELTTNLPDLAKKLDNSANEPFFTSQDVATGDRLDQIAVTGTENQPWLVAFFQPQDAFLTPVENQTRTAIILSVGVTAAVVAAAVILAGLLTRPILRLQETAEKVAQGNLHIRAKIEAEDEIGDL
;
A
#
# COMPACT_ATOMS: atom_id res chain seq x y z
N MET A 1 12.97 -52.11 5.43
CA MET A 1 11.64 -52.29 6.05
C MET A 1 10.81 -51.07 5.69
N LEU A 2 9.80 -51.25 4.84
CA LEU A 2 8.97 -50.17 4.30
C LEU A 2 8.08 -49.59 5.41
N GLY A 3 8.06 -48.26 5.54
CA GLY A 3 7.22 -47.56 6.51
C GLY A 3 5.75 -47.88 6.28
N ARG A 4 5.17 -48.71 7.14
CA ARG A 4 3.72 -48.94 7.15
C ARG A 4 3.06 -47.73 7.80
N LEU A 5 2.04 -47.19 7.14
CA LEU A 5 1.20 -46.14 7.71
C LEU A 5 0.57 -46.67 9.01
N PRO A 6 0.47 -45.84 10.06
CA PRO A 6 -0.21 -46.21 11.29
C PRO A 6 -1.67 -46.58 10.99
N VAL A 7 -2.14 -47.67 11.61
CA VAL A 7 -3.52 -48.15 11.44
C VAL A 7 -4.43 -47.28 12.30
N LEU A 8 -4.88 -46.17 11.73
CA LEU A 8 -5.85 -45.23 12.29
C LEU A 8 -7.22 -45.45 11.62
N SER A 9 -8.30 -45.02 12.27
CA SER A 9 -9.63 -45.08 11.67
C SER A 9 -9.73 -44.13 10.46
N PRO A 10 -10.55 -44.43 9.45
CA PRO A 10 -10.69 -43.57 8.26
C PRO A 10 -11.08 -42.12 8.60
N ASP A 11 -11.83 -41.93 9.68
CA ASP A 11 -12.28 -40.62 10.17
C ASP A 11 -11.14 -39.81 10.83
N GLU A 12 -10.07 -40.47 11.27
CA GLU A 12 -8.86 -39.83 11.81
C GLU A 12 -7.81 -39.56 10.73
N LEU A 13 -7.93 -40.20 9.57
CA LEU A 13 -7.04 -40.02 8.42
C LEU A 13 -7.58 -39.02 7.39
N THR A 14 -8.82 -38.56 7.56
CA THR A 14 -9.41 -37.55 6.68
C THR A 14 -9.07 -36.15 7.15
N THR A 15 -8.77 -35.26 6.21
CA THR A 15 -8.69 -33.82 6.47
C THR A 15 -10.07 -33.19 6.66
N ASN A 16 -11.15 -33.92 6.34
CA ASN A 16 -12.53 -33.44 6.37
C ASN A 16 -12.75 -32.15 5.54
N LEU A 17 -12.09 -32.07 4.38
CA LEU A 17 -12.18 -30.94 3.45
C LEU A 17 -12.89 -31.37 2.14
N PRO A 18 -14.24 -31.40 2.10
CA PRO A 18 -14.99 -31.89 0.95
C PRO A 18 -14.82 -31.01 -0.30
N ASP A 19 -14.61 -29.70 -0.14
CA ASP A 19 -14.33 -28.78 -1.25
C ASP A 19 -12.98 -29.09 -1.90
N LEU A 20 -11.95 -29.37 -1.08
CA LEU A 20 -10.63 -29.76 -1.54
C LEU A 20 -10.69 -31.08 -2.32
N ALA A 21 -11.38 -32.09 -1.78
CA ALA A 21 -11.54 -33.39 -2.45
C ALA A 21 -12.18 -33.24 -3.83
N LYS A 22 -13.28 -32.48 -3.92
CA LYS A 22 -13.98 -32.22 -5.18
C LYS A 22 -13.09 -31.52 -6.22
N LYS A 23 -12.26 -30.57 -5.78
CA LYS A 23 -11.35 -29.83 -6.68
C LYS A 23 -10.14 -30.67 -7.10
N LEU A 24 -9.65 -31.55 -6.22
CA LEU A 24 -8.61 -32.53 -6.56
C LEU A 24 -9.11 -33.52 -7.62
N ASP A 25 -10.36 -33.99 -7.52
CA ASP A 25 -10.97 -34.88 -8.52
C ASP A 25 -11.07 -34.22 -9.91
N ASN A 26 -11.27 -32.89 -9.97
CA ASN A 26 -11.32 -32.12 -11.23
C ASN A 26 -9.96 -31.52 -11.64
N SER A 27 -8.87 -31.81 -10.92
CA SER A 27 -7.57 -31.17 -11.12
C SER A 27 -6.95 -31.39 -12.51
N ALA A 28 -7.35 -32.45 -13.21
CA ALA A 28 -6.94 -32.69 -14.59
C ALA A 28 -7.44 -31.60 -15.57
N ASN A 29 -8.59 -30.98 -15.27
CA ASN A 29 -9.17 -29.90 -16.07
C ASN A 29 -8.85 -28.52 -15.45
N GLU A 30 -8.87 -28.44 -14.12
CA GLU A 30 -8.64 -27.21 -13.36
C GLU A 30 -7.48 -27.41 -12.37
N PRO A 31 -6.21 -27.38 -12.83
CA PRO A 31 -5.06 -27.66 -11.97
C PRO A 31 -4.74 -26.53 -10.98
N PHE A 32 -5.39 -25.37 -11.10
CA PHE A 32 -5.22 -24.23 -10.21
C PHE A 32 -6.57 -23.84 -9.59
N PHE A 33 -6.66 -23.86 -8.27
CA PHE A 33 -7.88 -23.51 -7.55
C PHE A 33 -7.58 -22.99 -6.14
N THR A 34 -8.60 -22.54 -5.44
CA THR A 34 -8.50 -22.11 -4.04
C THR A 34 -9.23 -23.09 -3.14
N SER A 35 -8.70 -23.38 -1.95
CA SER A 35 -9.43 -24.14 -0.92
C SER A 35 -8.95 -23.78 0.48
N GLN A 36 -9.62 -24.31 1.49
CA GLN A 36 -9.20 -24.13 2.89
C GLN A 36 -7.86 -24.84 3.14
N ASP A 37 -7.05 -24.23 3.99
CA ASP A 37 -5.77 -24.77 4.43
C ASP A 37 -5.94 -26.16 5.05
N VAL A 38 -5.10 -27.10 4.65
CA VAL A 38 -5.08 -28.48 5.15
C VAL A 38 -4.48 -28.61 6.55
N ALA A 39 -3.68 -27.62 6.98
CA ALA A 39 -3.04 -27.64 8.29
C ALA A 39 -3.94 -27.06 9.39
N THR A 40 -4.59 -25.93 9.13
CA THR A 40 -5.39 -25.21 10.14
C THR A 40 -6.87 -25.07 9.80
N GLY A 41 -7.26 -25.10 8.52
CA GLY A 41 -8.64 -24.84 8.07
C GLY A 41 -9.07 -23.37 8.13
N ASP A 42 -8.24 -22.47 8.68
CA ASP A 42 -8.62 -21.08 8.95
C ASP A 42 -8.28 -20.11 7.82
N ARG A 43 -7.49 -20.55 6.85
CA ARG A 43 -6.96 -19.71 5.76
C ARG A 43 -7.36 -20.28 4.40
N LEU A 44 -7.34 -19.40 3.40
CA LEU A 44 -7.49 -19.79 2.00
C LEU A 44 -6.10 -19.94 1.37
N ASP A 45 -5.88 -21.11 0.78
CA ASP A 45 -4.69 -21.40 0.00
C ASP A 45 -5.00 -21.35 -1.48
N GLN A 46 -4.06 -20.80 -2.24
CA GLN A 46 -3.94 -21.03 -3.67
C GLN A 46 -3.24 -22.38 -3.87
N ILE A 47 -3.90 -23.29 -4.57
CA ILE A 47 -3.45 -24.67 -4.74
C ILE A 47 -3.14 -24.90 -6.22
N ALA A 48 -1.98 -25.49 -6.48
CA ALA A 48 -1.57 -25.96 -7.81
C ALA A 48 -1.36 -27.47 -7.76
N VAL A 49 -1.97 -28.21 -8.68
CA VAL A 49 -1.95 -29.67 -8.70
C VAL A 49 -1.30 -30.18 -9.98
N THR A 50 -0.41 -31.15 -9.85
CA THR A 50 0.21 -31.84 -10.99
C THR A 50 0.34 -33.33 -10.75
N GLY A 51 0.25 -34.12 -11.82
CA GLY A 51 0.48 -35.56 -11.77
C GLY A 51 1.97 -35.89 -11.84
N THR A 52 2.39 -36.97 -11.20
CA THR A 52 3.75 -37.48 -11.35
C THR A 52 3.89 -38.35 -12.59
N GLU A 53 5.01 -38.28 -13.31
CA GLU A 53 5.21 -39.03 -14.56
C GLU A 53 5.28 -40.56 -14.34
N ASN A 54 5.94 -40.99 -13.26
CA ASN A 54 6.31 -42.39 -13.05
C ASN A 54 5.36 -43.14 -12.09
N GLN A 55 4.42 -42.44 -11.46
CA GLN A 55 3.53 -43.00 -10.44
C GLN A 55 2.15 -42.35 -10.53
N PRO A 56 1.06 -43.04 -10.15
CA PRO A 56 -0.29 -42.50 -10.22
C PRO A 56 -0.58 -41.57 -9.03
N TRP A 57 0.32 -40.63 -8.74
CA TRP A 57 0.21 -39.70 -7.62
C TRP A 57 -0.04 -38.28 -8.12
N LEU A 58 -0.84 -37.54 -7.36
CA LEU A 58 -1.02 -36.11 -7.52
C LEU A 58 -0.18 -35.40 -6.46
N VAL A 59 0.53 -34.36 -6.88
CA VAL A 59 1.25 -33.43 -6.00
C VAL A 59 0.47 -32.13 -6.01
N ALA A 60 -0.02 -31.72 -4.84
CA ALA A 60 -0.68 -30.45 -4.62
C ALA A 60 0.24 -29.54 -3.81
N PHE A 61 0.54 -28.36 -4.36
CA PHE A 61 1.29 -27.30 -3.68
C PHE A 61 0.31 -26.27 -3.12
N PHE A 62 0.39 -26.00 -1.81
CA PHE A 62 -0.51 -25.11 -1.08
C PHE A 62 0.24 -23.82 -0.72
N GLN A 63 -0.29 -22.67 -1.11
CA GLN A 63 0.28 -21.38 -0.79
C GLN A 63 -0.77 -20.44 -0.18
N PRO A 64 -0.57 -19.95 1.06
CA PRO A 64 -1.48 -19.00 1.70
C PRO A 64 -1.64 -17.71 0.89
N GLN A 65 -2.89 -17.28 0.70
CA GLN A 65 -3.18 -16.08 -0.10
C GLN A 65 -2.64 -14.79 0.53
N ASP A 66 -2.65 -14.70 1.84
CA ASP A 66 -2.13 -13.54 2.57
C ASP A 66 -0.60 -13.40 2.50
N ALA A 67 0.13 -14.49 2.27
CA ALA A 67 1.55 -14.43 1.95
C ALA A 67 1.81 -13.68 0.62
N PHE A 68 0.88 -13.74 -0.34
CA PHE A 68 0.94 -12.93 -1.57
C PHE A 68 0.55 -11.47 -1.35
N LEU A 69 -0.32 -11.18 -0.38
CA LEU A 69 -0.81 -9.83 -0.11
C LEU A 69 0.14 -9.03 0.79
N THR A 70 0.95 -9.69 1.62
CA THR A 70 1.89 -9.03 2.53
C THR A 70 2.80 -8.01 1.83
N PRO A 71 3.41 -8.29 0.66
CA PRO A 71 4.19 -7.29 -0.08
C PRO A 71 3.33 -6.13 -0.60
N VAL A 72 2.10 -6.41 -1.04
CA VAL A 72 1.15 -5.40 -1.58
C VAL A 72 0.72 -4.44 -0.49
N GLU A 73 0.44 -4.94 0.71
CA GLU A 73 0.10 -4.13 1.89
C GLU A 73 1.26 -3.21 2.29
N ASN A 74 2.48 -3.74 2.32
CA ASN A 74 3.68 -2.96 2.63
C ASN A 74 3.94 -1.86 1.59
N GLN A 75 3.74 -2.16 0.31
CA GLN A 75 3.85 -1.18 -0.76
C GLN A 75 2.77 -0.09 -0.65
N THR A 76 1.53 -0.48 -0.39
CA THR A 76 0.41 0.44 -0.21
C THR A 76 0.66 1.37 0.97
N ARG A 77 1.10 0.84 2.12
CA ARG A 77 1.46 1.63 3.29
C ARG A 77 2.56 2.64 2.99
N THR A 78 3.59 2.23 2.26
CA THR A 78 4.69 3.11 1.85
C THR A 78 4.21 4.21 0.91
N ALA A 79 3.39 3.87 -0.08
CA ALA A 79 2.81 4.83 -1.01
C ALA A 79 1.93 5.86 -0.30
N ILE A 80 1.13 5.45 0.68
CA ILE A 80 0.32 6.35 1.51
C ILE A 80 1.21 7.30 2.30
N ILE A 81 2.24 6.79 2.97
CA ILE A 81 3.18 7.63 3.75
C ILE A 81 3.88 8.66 2.86
N LEU A 82 4.34 8.23 1.67
CA LEU A 82 4.95 9.14 0.70
C LEU A 82 3.97 10.20 0.21
N SER A 83 2.73 9.79 -0.10
CA SER A 83 1.70 10.71 -0.58
C SER A 83 1.38 11.78 0.47
N VAL A 84 1.18 11.36 1.72
CA VAL A 84 0.97 12.27 2.85
C VAL A 84 2.17 13.21 3.03
N GLY A 85 3.40 12.68 2.95
CA GLY A 85 4.63 13.48 3.05
C GLY A 85 4.73 14.54 1.95
N VAL A 86 4.46 14.17 0.70
CA VAL A 86 4.46 15.10 -0.44
C VAL A 86 3.37 16.15 -0.28
N THR A 87 2.14 15.77 0.09
CA THR A 87 1.06 16.72 0.34
C THR A 87 1.43 17.72 1.43
N ALA A 88 1.98 17.25 2.55
CA ALA A 88 2.43 18.12 3.63
C ALA A 88 3.53 19.09 3.17
N ALA A 89 4.50 18.62 2.38
CA ALA A 89 5.55 19.46 1.81
C ALA A 89 4.99 20.54 0.87
N VAL A 90 4.04 20.18 0.00
CA VAL A 90 3.37 21.14 -0.90
C VAL A 90 2.60 22.20 -0.12
N VAL A 91 1.82 21.80 0.88
CA VAL A 91 1.08 22.74 1.74
C VAL A 91 2.04 23.68 2.46
N ALA A 92 3.13 23.15 3.03
CA ALA A 92 4.14 23.95 3.71
C ALA A 92 4.79 24.96 2.74
N ALA A 93 5.19 24.51 1.55
CA ALA A 93 5.77 25.39 0.53
C ALA A 93 4.78 26.50 0.12
N ALA A 94 3.50 26.17 -0.10
CA ALA A 94 2.48 27.14 -0.45
C ALA A 94 2.29 28.21 0.65
N VAL A 95 2.24 27.80 1.92
CA VAL A 95 2.13 28.73 3.05
C VAL A 95 3.36 29.64 3.16
N ILE A 96 4.56 29.08 3.00
CA ILE A 96 5.82 29.85 3.04
C ILE A 96 5.84 30.88 1.92
N LEU A 97 5.58 30.47 0.68
CA LEU A 97 5.58 31.37 -0.48
C LEU A 97 4.52 32.46 -0.36
N ALA A 98 3.31 32.12 0.09
CA ALA A 98 2.28 33.13 0.36
C ALA A 98 2.75 34.14 1.42
N GLY A 99 3.38 33.68 2.50
CA GLY A 99 3.92 34.57 3.53
C GLY A 99 5.04 35.49 3.03
N LEU A 100 5.93 34.97 2.18
CA LEU A 100 7.05 35.72 1.60
C LEU A 100 6.58 36.81 0.64
N LEU A 101 5.53 36.57 -0.15
CA LEU A 101 5.03 37.53 -1.13
C LEU A 101 3.99 38.49 -0.55
N THR A 102 3.02 37.98 0.21
CA THR A 102 1.88 38.80 0.67
C THR A 102 2.30 39.84 1.72
N ARG A 103 3.25 39.53 2.59
CA ARG A 103 3.67 40.46 3.66
C ARG A 103 4.34 41.74 3.13
N PRO A 104 5.35 41.67 2.24
CA PRO A 104 5.95 42.89 1.68
C PRO A 104 4.96 43.71 0.86
N ILE A 105 4.12 43.05 0.04
CA ILE A 105 3.13 43.73 -0.80
C ILE A 105 2.14 44.55 0.05
N LEU A 106 1.60 43.95 1.12
CA LEU A 106 0.69 44.67 2.02
C LEU A 106 1.39 45.84 2.73
N ARG A 107 2.66 45.71 3.11
CA ARG A 107 3.44 46.80 3.72
C ARG A 107 3.73 47.93 2.75
N LEU A 108 4.01 47.63 1.49
CA LEU A 108 4.18 48.62 0.42
C LEU A 108 2.86 49.36 0.18
N GLN A 109 1.74 48.63 0.11
CA GLN A 109 0.40 49.23 -0.01
C GLN A 109 0.11 50.20 1.15
N GLU A 110 0.29 49.76 2.41
CA GLU A 110 0.09 50.63 3.58
C GLU A 110 0.98 51.88 3.55
N THR A 111 2.20 51.74 3.06
CA THR A 111 3.14 52.87 2.94
C THR A 111 2.69 53.85 1.87
N ALA A 112 2.29 53.35 0.69
CA ALA A 112 1.76 54.16 -0.39
C ALA A 112 0.49 54.91 0.01
N GLU A 113 -0.42 54.27 0.75
CA GLU A 113 -1.63 54.90 1.29
C GLU A 113 -1.31 56.07 2.23
N LYS A 114 -0.34 55.90 3.16
CA LYS A 114 0.08 56.97 4.06
C LYS A 114 0.73 58.15 3.31
N VAL A 115 1.51 57.86 2.27
CA VAL A 115 2.10 58.89 1.40
C VAL A 115 1.00 59.65 0.65
N ALA A 116 0.01 58.94 0.09
CA ALA A 116 -1.13 59.55 -0.59
C ALA A 116 -1.99 60.44 0.34
N GLN A 117 -2.04 60.12 1.64
CA GLN A 117 -2.69 60.94 2.67
C GLN A 117 -1.85 62.16 3.10
N GLY A 118 -0.70 62.41 2.47
CA GLY A 118 0.15 63.58 2.70
C GLY A 118 1.27 63.37 3.72
N ASN A 119 1.47 62.16 4.24
CA ASN A 119 2.60 61.86 5.10
C ASN A 119 3.85 61.55 4.25
N LEU A 120 4.67 62.56 3.98
CA LEU A 120 5.89 62.43 3.17
C LEU A 120 7.14 62.04 3.97
N HIS A 121 6.99 61.79 5.28
CA HIS A 121 8.11 61.43 6.16
C HIS A 121 8.21 59.92 6.43
N ILE A 122 7.24 59.13 5.96
CA ILE A 122 7.30 57.66 5.99
C ILE A 122 8.18 57.14 4.85
N ARG A 123 8.98 56.11 5.15
CA ARG A 123 9.74 55.33 4.16
C ARG A 123 9.23 53.89 4.11
N ALA A 124 9.15 53.34 2.91
CA ALA A 124 9.00 51.91 2.72
C ALA A 124 10.27 51.21 3.23
N LYS A 125 10.10 50.12 3.98
CA LYS A 125 11.20 49.29 4.43
C LYS A 125 11.41 48.19 3.39
N ILE A 126 12.63 48.10 2.86
CA ILE A 126 13.02 47.01 1.96
C ILE A 126 13.15 45.74 2.78
N GLU A 127 12.33 44.73 2.46
CA GLU A 127 12.29 43.45 3.16
C GLU A 127 12.47 42.25 2.23
N ALA A 128 12.49 42.48 0.91
CA ALA A 128 12.72 41.47 -0.11
C ALA A 128 14.01 41.78 -0.89
N GLU A 129 14.75 40.74 -1.26
CA GLU A 129 15.98 40.82 -2.07
C GLU A 129 15.71 40.52 -3.57
N ASP A 130 14.44 40.38 -3.95
CA ASP A 130 13.95 40.09 -5.30
C ASP A 130 13.30 41.34 -5.94
N GLU A 131 12.51 41.15 -7.01
CA GLU A 131 11.85 42.24 -7.72
C GLU A 131 10.89 43.06 -6.83
N ILE A 132 10.42 42.52 -5.70
CA ILE A 132 9.59 43.26 -4.75
C ILE A 132 10.42 44.26 -3.94
N GLY A 133 11.73 44.05 -3.82
CA GLY A 133 12.66 44.98 -3.17
C GLY A 133 12.90 46.27 -3.96
N ASP A 134 12.67 46.23 -5.27
CA ASP A 134 12.80 47.38 -6.18
C ASP A 134 11.55 48.27 -6.22
N LEU A 135 10.41 47.82 -5.66
CA LEU A 135 9.12 48.54 -5.61
C LEU A 135 9.01 49.49 -4.41
#